data_AF-A0A3A8PSL8-F1
#
_entry.id   AF-A0A3A8PSL8-F1
#
_cell.length_a   1.000
_cell.length_b   1.000
_cell.length_c   1.000
_cell.angle_alpha   90.00
_cell.angle_beta   90.00
_cell.angle_gamma   90.00
#
_symmetry.space_group_name_H-M   'P 1'
#
loop_
_entity.id
_entity.type
_entity.pdbx_description
1 polymer ?
#
loop_
_entity_poly.entity_id
_entity_poly.type
_entity_poly.pdbx_seq_one_letter_code
_entity_poly.pdbx_strand_id
1 'polypeptide(L)'
;MFIEIIVLPREDDRSPKRPSARASKAPPQAPRGRAELAQEWREEGKAFHGAVLEFIRAQHLLGAVKWMSEPGLLPQVTLVASDRVLEKLQAEPRFAAGRSLSMNLQT
;
A
#
# COMPACT_ATOMS: atom_id res chain seq x y z
N MET A 1 22.86 0.84 1.33
CA MET A 1 22.36 -0.33 0.56
C MET A 1 20.94 0.00 0.06
N PHE A 2 20.47 -0.61 -1.02
CA PHE A 2 19.06 -0.50 -1.45
C PHE A 2 18.34 -1.81 -1.16
N ILE A 3 17.11 -1.72 -0.69
CA ILE A 3 16.27 -2.84 -0.25
C ILE A 3 14.89 -2.75 -0.88
N GLU A 4 14.25 -3.91 -1.04
CA GLU A 4 12.85 -3.97 -1.41
C GLU A 4 11.97 -3.75 -0.17
N ILE A 5 11.07 -2.77 -0.25
CA ILE A 5 10.14 -2.37 0.80
C ILE A 5 8.72 -2.53 0.26
N ILE A 6 7.86 -3.18 1.02
CA ILE A 6 6.42 -3.23 0.77
C ILE A 6 5.75 -2.22 1.69
N VAL A 7 4.92 -1.36 1.12
CA VAL A 7 4.13 -0.35 1.82
C VAL A 7 2.66 -0.66 1.64
N LEU A 8 1.94 -0.74 2.75
CA LEU A 8 0.50 -0.96 2.83
C LEU A 8 -0.14 0.22 3.59
N PRO A 9 -1.43 0.50 3.37
CA PRO A 9 -2.16 1.38 4.26
C PRO A 9 -2.17 0.76 5.65
N ARG A 10 -1.88 1.56 6.68
CA ARG A 10 -2.08 1.10 8.05
C ARG A 10 -3.59 0.98 8.28
N GLU A 11 -4.02 -0.13 8.86
CA GLU A 11 -5.41 -0.29 9.26
C GLU A 11 -5.63 0.62 10.47
N ASP A 12 -6.21 1.80 10.26
CA ASP A 12 -6.66 2.65 11.36
C ASP A 12 -7.74 1.88 12.15
N ASP A 13 -7.63 1.86 13.48
CA ASP A 13 -8.72 1.49 14.41
C ASP A 13 -10.01 2.35 14.23
N ARG A 14 -10.02 3.28 13.27
CA ARG A 14 -11.10 4.25 13.01
C ARG A 14 -11.71 4.19 11.61
N SER A 15 -11.33 3.25 10.74
CA SER A 15 -11.91 3.18 9.40
C SER A 15 -12.82 1.96 9.22
N PRO A 16 -14.15 2.09 9.40
CA PRO A 16 -15.10 0.98 9.21
C PRO A 16 -15.37 0.65 7.73
N LYS A 17 -14.51 1.06 6.79
CA LYS A 17 -14.77 0.93 5.34
C LYS A 17 -14.00 -0.17 4.63
N ARG A 18 -13.08 -0.86 5.30
CA ARG A 18 -12.62 -2.14 4.78
C ARG A 18 -13.66 -3.18 5.22
N PRO A 19 -14.35 -3.90 4.32
CA PRO A 19 -15.04 -5.10 4.71
C PRO A 19 -13.95 -6.03 5.23
N SER A 20 -13.82 -6.08 6.55
CA SER A 20 -13.13 -7.18 7.19
C SER A 20 -13.74 -8.44 6.59
N ALA A 21 -12.91 -9.37 6.13
CA ALA A 21 -13.36 -10.69 5.68
C ALA A 21 -13.98 -11.54 6.83
N ARG A 22 -14.41 -10.88 7.92
CA ARG A 22 -15.06 -11.40 9.11
C ARG A 22 -16.08 -10.38 9.64
N ALA A 23 -17.18 -10.20 8.92
CA ALA A 23 -18.39 -9.64 9.49
C ALA A 23 -19.61 -10.16 8.73
N SER A 24 -19.99 -11.41 9.02
CA SER A 24 -21.34 -11.89 8.77
C SER A 24 -22.31 -10.97 9.51
N LYS A 25 -23.22 -10.31 8.76
CA LYS A 25 -24.38 -9.46 9.17
C LYS A 25 -24.27 -7.99 8.74
N ALA A 26 -24.25 -7.73 7.44
CA ALA A 26 -24.74 -6.49 6.85
C ALA A 26 -25.89 -6.81 5.87
N PRO A 27 -26.93 -5.97 5.75
CA PRO A 27 -28.08 -6.22 4.86
C PRO A 27 -27.63 -6.32 3.39
N PRO A 28 -28.36 -7.03 2.52
CA PRO A 28 -27.93 -7.31 1.15
C PRO A 28 -27.90 -6.01 0.34
N GLN A 29 -26.72 -5.40 0.23
CA GLN A 29 -26.48 -4.42 -0.82
C GLN A 29 -26.60 -5.16 -2.16
N ALA A 30 -27.33 -4.56 -3.11
CA ALA A 30 -27.49 -5.08 -4.45
C ALA A 30 -26.13 -5.53 -5.01
N PRO A 31 -26.05 -6.65 -5.77
CA PRO A 31 -24.79 -7.17 -6.26
C PRO A 31 -24.14 -6.14 -7.19
N ARG A 32 -23.20 -5.34 -6.65
CA ARG A 32 -22.35 -4.46 -7.44
C ARG A 32 -21.63 -5.30 -8.48
N GLY A 33 -21.60 -4.82 -9.72
CA GLY A 33 -20.94 -5.55 -10.79
C GLY A 33 -19.47 -5.73 -10.47
N ARG A 34 -18.88 -6.88 -10.83
CA ARG A 34 -17.43 -7.13 -10.67
C ARG A 34 -16.58 -6.00 -11.32
N ALA A 35 -17.09 -5.38 -12.39
CA ALA A 35 -16.45 -4.27 -13.06
C ALA A 35 -16.43 -2.97 -12.23
N GLU A 36 -17.51 -2.67 -11.52
CA GLU A 36 -17.61 -1.50 -10.64
C GLU A 36 -16.66 -1.64 -9.45
N LEU A 37 -16.64 -2.83 -8.82
CA LEU A 37 -15.70 -3.14 -7.74
C LEU A 37 -14.24 -3.05 -8.19
N ALA A 38 -13.93 -3.57 -9.38
CA ALA A 38 -12.58 -3.48 -9.94
C ALA A 38 -12.16 -2.02 -10.22
N GLN A 39 -13.11 -1.16 -10.61
CA GLN A 39 -12.84 0.26 -10.83
C GLN A 39 -12.57 0.99 -9.51
N GLU A 40 -13.39 0.76 -8.48
CA GLU A 40 -13.19 1.31 -7.14
C GLU A 40 -11.81 0.93 -6.58
N TRP A 41 -11.40 -0.34 -6.74
CA TRP A 41 -10.09 -0.82 -6.30
C TRP A 41 -8.92 -0.21 -7.05
N ARG A 42 -9.04 0.03 -8.37
CA ARG A 42 -8.01 0.74 -9.13
C ARG A 42 -7.85 2.19 -8.66
N GLU A 43 -8.97 2.86 -8.37
CA GLU A 43 -8.94 4.23 -7.87
C GLU A 43 -8.30 4.31 -6.49
N GLU A 44 -8.61 3.35 -5.61
CA GLU A 44 -7.97 3.22 -4.29
C GLU A 44 -6.45 2.95 -4.42
N GLY A 45 -6.05 2.02 -5.30
CA GLY A 45 -4.64 1.75 -5.60
C GLY A 45 -3.90 2.98 -6.11
N LYS A 46 -4.50 3.74 -7.04
CA LYS A 46 -3.94 4.98 -7.57
C LYS A 46 -3.82 6.07 -6.50
N ALA A 47 -4.84 6.24 -5.67
CA ALA A 47 -4.83 7.21 -4.58
C ALA A 47 -3.74 6.86 -3.55
N PHE A 48 -3.61 5.58 -3.19
CA PHE A 48 -2.60 5.12 -2.26
C PHE A 48 -1.18 5.31 -2.80
N HIS A 49 -0.94 4.93 -4.07
CA HIS A 49 0.32 5.20 -4.74
C HIS A 49 0.69 6.69 -4.71
N GLY A 50 -0.27 7.56 -5.03
CA GLY A 50 -0.10 9.02 -4.95
C GLY A 50 0.28 9.49 -3.55
N ALA A 51 -0.38 8.98 -2.50
CA ALA A 51 -0.07 9.33 -1.12
C ALA A 51 1.37 8.95 -0.71
N VAL A 52 1.85 7.78 -1.13
CA VAL A 52 3.24 7.36 -0.87
C VAL A 52 4.21 8.27 -1.63
N LEU A 53 3.96 8.54 -2.91
CA LEU A 53 4.83 9.42 -3.70
C LEU A 53 4.92 10.84 -3.09
N GLU A 54 3.79 11.43 -2.72
CA GLU A 54 3.75 12.75 -2.08
C GLU A 54 4.50 12.76 -0.74
N PHE A 55 4.39 11.70 0.07
CA PHE A 55 5.19 11.57 1.28
C PHE A 55 6.70 11.54 0.99
N ILE A 56 7.13 10.73 0.01
CA ILE A 56 8.54 10.64 -0.38
C ILE A 56 9.07 12.01 -0.85
N ARG A 57 8.27 12.75 -1.61
CA ARG A 57 8.61 14.13 -2.05
C ARG A 57 8.72 15.08 -0.86
N ALA A 58 7.72 15.09 0.03
CA ALA A 58 7.68 15.97 1.20
C ALA A 58 8.83 15.71 2.20
N GLN A 59 9.30 14.46 2.29
CA GLN A 59 10.45 14.10 3.13
C GLN A 59 11.81 14.30 2.44
N HIS A 60 11.83 14.83 1.22
CA HIS A 60 13.04 14.99 0.39
C HIS A 60 13.80 13.67 0.15
N LEU A 61 13.06 12.57 -0.05
CA LEU A 61 13.62 11.22 -0.17
C LEU A 61 13.74 10.72 -1.62
N LEU A 62 13.41 11.52 -2.63
CA LEU A 62 13.43 11.09 -4.04
C LEU A 62 14.80 10.51 -4.47
N GLY A 63 15.91 11.11 -4.04
CA GLY A 63 17.25 10.60 -4.34
C GLY A 63 17.62 9.28 -3.63
N ALA A 64 16.79 8.85 -2.68
CA ALA A 64 16.98 7.63 -1.90
C ALA A 64 16.04 6.49 -2.36
N VAL A 65 15.28 6.69 -3.43
CA VAL A 65 14.39 5.71 -4.07
C VAL A 65 14.91 5.43 -5.49
N LYS A 66 15.24 4.18 -5.79
CA LYS A 66 15.65 3.74 -7.13
C LYS A 66 14.48 3.43 -8.03
N TRP A 67 13.43 2.88 -7.45
CA TRP A 67 12.27 2.39 -8.19
C TRP A 67 11.04 2.33 -7.28
N MET A 68 9.86 2.53 -7.87
CA MET A 68 8.54 2.42 -7.24
C MET A 68 7.61 1.70 -8.23
N SER A 69 6.81 0.77 -7.75
CA SER A 69 5.82 0.06 -8.56
C SER A 69 4.73 0.99 -9.06
N GLU A 70 4.28 0.79 -10.30
CA GLU A 70 3.06 1.42 -10.82
C GLU A 70 1.82 1.08 -9.96
N PRO A 71 0.80 1.95 -9.94
CA PRO A 71 -0.43 1.70 -9.20
C PRO A 71 -1.17 0.47 -9.75
N GLY A 72 -1.51 -0.46 -8.85
CA GLY A 72 -2.25 -1.68 -9.16
C GLY A 72 -3.72 -1.65 -8.69
N LEU A 73 -4.35 -2.83 -8.70
CA LEU A 73 -5.69 -3.05 -8.13
C LEU A 73 -5.71 -3.02 -6.61
N LEU A 74 -4.59 -3.27 -5.95
CA LEU A 74 -4.51 -3.27 -4.49
C LEU A 74 -3.84 -1.97 -4.01
N PRO A 75 -4.26 -1.40 -2.87
CA PRO A 75 -3.55 -0.30 -2.23
C PRO A 75 -2.25 -0.82 -1.60
N GLN A 76 -1.26 -1.08 -2.44
CA GLN A 76 0.07 -1.52 -2.06
C GLN A 76 1.09 -0.85 -2.98
N VAL A 77 2.25 -0.48 -2.43
CA VAL A 77 3.38 0.03 -3.21
C VAL A 77 4.62 -0.78 -2.86
N THR A 78 5.33 -1.24 -3.88
CA THR A 78 6.67 -1.83 -3.73
C THR A 78 7.72 -0.81 -4.10
N LEU A 79 8.74 -0.64 -3.27
CA LEU A 79 9.84 0.31 -3.46
C LEU A 79 11.18 -0.43 -3.46
N VAL A 80 12.11 -0.01 -4.30
CA VAL A 80 13.54 -0.28 -4.10
C VAL A 80 14.17 1.01 -3.59
N ALA A 81 14.46 1.08 -2.30
CA ALA A 81 14.90 2.32 -1.64
C ALA A 81 15.93 2.06 -0.53
N SER A 82 16.53 3.13 0.01
CA SER A 82 17.47 3.01 1.14
C SER A 82 16.76 2.68 2.46
N ASP A 83 17.52 2.19 3.45
CA ASP A 83 17.01 1.96 4.82
C ASP A 83 16.39 3.22 5.45
N ARG A 84 16.93 4.41 5.17
CA ARG A 84 16.35 5.69 5.64
C ARG A 84 14.92 5.91 5.15
N VAL A 85 14.59 5.42 3.95
CA VAL A 85 13.22 5.50 3.43
C VAL A 85 12.29 4.58 4.22
N LEU A 86 12.74 3.37 4.54
CA LEU A 86 12.00 2.44 5.39
C LEU A 86 11.72 3.04 6.77
N GLU A 87 12.73 3.60 7.44
CA GLU A 87 12.59 4.22 8.76
C GLU A 87 11.54 5.33 8.76
N LYS A 88 11.55 6.19 7.74
CA LYS A 88 10.59 7.29 7.59
C LYS A 88 9.18 6.79 7.32
N LEU A 89 9.02 5.79 6.46
CA LEU A 89 7.73 5.18 6.19
C LEU A 89 7.15 4.47 7.43
N GLN A 90 7.99 3.84 8.25
CA GLN A 90 7.55 3.19 9.50
C GLN A 90 7.10 4.19 10.57
N ALA A 91 7.76 5.35 10.63
CA ALA A 91 7.41 6.44 11.54
C ALA A 91 6.12 7.18 11.15
N GLU A 92 5.69 7.09 9.89
CA GLU A 92 4.47 7.74 9.40
C GLU A 92 3.23 6.89 9.73
N PRO A 93 2.24 7.43 10.48
CA PRO A 93 1.07 6.68 10.93
C PRO A 93 0.20 6.14 9.79
N ARG A 94 0.20 6.79 8.61
CA ARG A 94 -0.60 6.35 7.46
C ARG A 94 -0.12 5.02 6.85
N PHE A 95 1.13 4.63 7.08
CA PHE A 95 1.76 3.52 6.37
C PHE A 95 2.17 2.37 7.30
N ALA A 96 1.96 1.16 6.83
CA ALA A 96 2.62 -0.04 7.34
C ALA A 96 3.69 -0.43 6.32
N ALA A 97 4.96 -0.31 6.70
CA ALA A 97 6.10 -0.57 5.79
C ALA A 97 7.04 -1.62 6.37
N GLY A 98 7.45 -2.57 5.52
CA GLY A 98 8.34 -3.66 5.89
C GLY A 98 9.29 -4.03 4.76
N ARG A 99 10.42 -4.65 5.12
CA ARG A 99 11.32 -5.26 4.14
C ARG A 99 10.61 -6.46 3.51
N SER A 100 10.67 -6.59 2.20
CA SER A 100 10.24 -7.81 1.52
C SER A 100 11.18 -8.95 1.89
N LEU A 101 10.62 -10.12 2.22
CA LEU A 101 11.38 -11.35 2.40
C LEU A 101 11.51 -12.03 1.03
N SER A 102 12.72 -12.02 0.47
CA SER A 102 13.00 -12.87 -0.69
C SER A 102 13.00 -14.33 -0.23
N MET A 103 11.92 -15.07 -0.53
CA MET A 103 11.91 -16.52 -0.37
C MET A 103 12.79 -17.11 -1.48
N ASN A 104 14.03 -17.48 -1.14
CA ASN A 104 14.83 -18.36 -2.00
C ASN A 104 14.21 -19.76 -1.93
N LEU A 105 13.24 -20.02 -2.82
CA LEU A 105 12.78 -21.37 -3.10
C LEU A 105 13.91 -22.09 -3.83
N GLN A 106 14.74 -22.81 -3.08
CA GLN A 106 15.64 -23.79 -3.66
C GLN A 106 14.78 -24.97 -4.10
N THR A 107 14.51 -25.07 -5.40
CA THR A 107 13.86 -26.22 -6.05
C THR A 107 14.88 -27.32 -6.29
#